data_AF-A0A7K2NXY9-F1
#
_entry.id   AF-A0A7K2NXY9-F1
#
_cell.length_a   1.000
_cell.length_b   1.000
_cell.length_c   1.000
_cell.angle_alpha   90.00
_cell.angle_beta   90.00
_cell.angle_gamma   90.00
#
_symmetry.space_group_name_H-M   'P 1'
#
loop_
_entity.id
_entity.type
_entity.pdbx_description
1 polymer ?
#
loop_
_entity_poly.entity_id
_entity_poly.type
_entity_poly.pdbx_seq_one_letter_code
_entity_poly.pdbx_strand_id
1 'polypeptide(L)'
;RDKVIAYEAVRAVGVPVPPWWRVRTADELVLAVEELEAGGHRACFKPASGAGGVGFRTVTRDPFSLAHLNGFPSPSVPLPLVVEALRAAEEPVDWLVMPRLEQP
;
A
#
# COMPACT_ATOMS: atom_id res chain seq x y z
N ARG A 1 12.52 -12.12 3.61
CA ARG A 1 11.79 -13.05 2.72
C ARG A 1 10.92 -12.21 1.79
N ASP A 2 11.00 -12.41 0.48
CA ASP A 2 10.25 -11.63 -0.51
C ASP A 2 8.77 -12.07 -0.51
N LYS A 3 7.87 -11.12 -0.24
CA LYS A 3 6.42 -11.37 -0.18
C LYS A 3 5.82 -11.57 -1.58
N VAL A 4 6.46 -11.09 -2.65
CA VAL A 4 6.06 -11.33 -4.05
C VAL A 4 6.05 -12.84 -4.34
N ILE A 5 7.16 -13.51 -4.00
CA ILE A 5 7.33 -14.95 -4.21
C ILE A 5 6.23 -15.75 -3.48
N ALA A 6 5.82 -15.28 -2.29
CA ALA A 6 4.74 -15.93 -1.56
C ALA A 6 3.37 -15.77 -2.25
N TYR A 7 3.04 -14.58 -2.75
CA TYR A 7 1.77 -14.33 -3.43
C TYR A 7 1.68 -15.11 -4.76
N GLU A 8 2.79 -15.17 -5.50
CA GLU A 8 2.87 -15.96 -6.73
C GLU A 8 2.72 -17.46 -6.47
N ALA A 9 3.39 -17.98 -5.43
CA ALA A 9 3.29 -19.39 -5.05
C ALA A 9 1.86 -19.79 -4.62
N VAL A 10 1.16 -18.91 -3.89
CA VAL A 10 -0.22 -19.16 -3.44
C VAL A 10 -1.22 -19.14 -4.61
N ARG A 11 -1.03 -18.23 -5.57
CA ARG A 11 -1.83 -18.22 -6.81
C ARG A 11 -1.64 -19.50 -7.63
N ALA A 12 -0.41 -20.01 -7.70
CA ALA A 12 -0.08 -21.24 -8.44
C ALA A 12 -0.79 -22.49 -7.89
N VAL A 13 -1.21 -22.50 -6.63
CA VAL A 13 -1.97 -23.59 -6.00
C VAL A 13 -3.49 -23.35 -5.98
N GLY A 14 -3.99 -22.35 -6.70
CA GLY A 14 -5.43 -22.11 -6.90
C GLY A 14 -6.16 -21.42 -5.75
N VAL A 15 -5.44 -20.93 -4.74
CA VAL A 15 -6.03 -20.14 -3.66
C VAL A 15 -6.29 -18.71 -4.18
N PRO A 16 -7.52 -18.17 -4.02
CA PRO A 16 -7.81 -16.79 -4.39
C PRO A 16 -6.90 -15.82 -3.64
N VAL A 17 -6.17 -14.99 -4.39
CA VAL A 17 -5.32 -13.94 -3.84
C VAL A 17 -5.94 -12.60 -4.23
N PRO A 18 -6.13 -11.66 -3.28
CA PRO A 18 -6.55 -10.31 -3.61
C PRO A 18 -5.62 -9.68 -4.65
N PRO A 19 -6.12 -8.79 -5.52
CA PRO A 19 -5.26 -8.09 -6.47
C PRO A 19 -4.14 -7.36 -5.72
N TRP A 20 -2.96 -7.29 -6.33
CA TRP A 20 -1.81 -6.59 -5.75
C TRP A 20 -0.87 -6.12 -6.85
N TRP A 21 -0.11 -5.07 -6.54
CA TRP A 21 0.87 -4.48 -7.44
C TRP A 21 2.20 -4.35 -6.71
N ARG A 22 3.29 -4.62 -7.43
CA ARG A 22 4.61 -4.20 -7.00
C ARG A 22 4.83 -2.77 -7.50
N VAL A 23 5.13 -1.85 -6.60
CA VAL A 23 5.27 -0.43 -6.88
C VAL A 23 6.67 0.04 -6.52
N ARG A 24 7.28 0.79 -7.43
CA ARG A 24 8.61 1.38 -7.34
C ARG A 24 8.63 2.89 -7.58
N THR A 25 7.57 3.44 -8.19
CA THR A 25 7.47 4.87 -8.53
C THR A 25 6.18 5.50 -8.02
N ALA A 26 6.14 6.83 -8.02
CA ALA A 26 4.94 7.59 -7.66
C ALA A 26 3.76 7.34 -8.62
N ASP A 27 4.04 7.24 -9.92
CA ASP A 27 2.98 7.02 -10.92
C ASP A 27 2.42 5.60 -10.82
N GLU A 28 3.27 4.60 -10.56
CA GLU A 28 2.84 3.24 -10.26
C GLU A 28 1.98 3.17 -8.99
N LEU A 29 2.30 3.98 -7.96
CA LEU A 29 1.47 4.07 -6.75
C LEU A 29 0.08 4.61 -7.08
N VAL A 30 0.00 5.72 -7.81
CA VAL A 30 -1.28 6.35 -8.17
C VAL A 30 -2.14 5.38 -8.96
N LEU A 31 -1.59 4.77 -10.01
CA LEU A 31 -2.32 3.79 -10.84
C LEU A 31 -2.83 2.61 -10.00
N ALA A 32 -1.99 2.02 -9.15
CA ALA A 32 -2.40 0.90 -8.31
C ALA A 32 -3.52 1.29 -7.31
N VAL A 33 -3.48 2.50 -6.75
CA VAL A 33 -4.54 2.99 -5.86
C VAL A 33 -5.84 3.24 -6.62
N GLU A 34 -5.78 3.82 -7.82
CA GLU A 34 -6.95 4.07 -8.65
C GLU A 34 -7.63 2.78 -9.11
N GLU A 35 -6.88 1.77 -9.54
CA GLU A 35 -7.40 0.44 -9.90
C GLU A 35 -8.09 -0.23 -8.70
N LEU A 36 -7.51 -0.11 -7.50
CA LEU A 36 -8.10 -0.63 -6.28
C LEU A 36 -9.41 0.07 -5.91
N GLU A 37 -9.43 1.40 -5.97
CA GLU A 37 -10.62 2.20 -5.67
C GLU A 37 -11.73 1.95 -6.71
N ALA A 38 -11.38 1.79 -7.99
CA ALA A 38 -12.33 1.39 -9.05
C ALA A 38 -12.95 0.01 -8.79
N GLY A 39 -12.20 -0.90 -8.16
CA GLY A 39 -12.68 -2.18 -7.66
C GLY A 39 -13.46 -2.12 -6.34
N GLY A 40 -13.69 -0.93 -5.79
CA GLY A 40 -14.40 -0.74 -4.51
C GLY A 40 -13.56 -1.05 -3.27
N HIS A 41 -12.22 -1.11 -3.40
CA HIS A 41 -11.32 -1.43 -2.30
C HIS A 41 -10.68 -0.19 -1.70
N ARG A 42 -10.34 -0.29 -0.40
CA ARG A 42 -9.41 0.65 0.25
C ARG A 42 -7.98 0.16 0.06
N ALA A 43 -7.11 1.00 -0.51
CA ALA A 43 -5.73 0.64 -0.73
C ALA A 43 -4.88 0.70 0.55
N CYS A 44 -3.94 -0.22 0.68
CA CYS A 44 -2.86 -0.15 1.64
C CYS A 44 -1.55 -0.56 0.96
N PHE A 45 -0.42 -0.18 1.58
CA PHE A 45 0.88 -0.58 1.09
C PHE A 45 1.81 -0.99 2.23
N LYS A 46 2.84 -1.74 1.87
CA LYS A 46 3.96 -2.11 2.76
C LYS A 46 5.21 -2.43 1.95
N PRO A 47 6.41 -2.33 2.53
CA PRO A 47 7.62 -2.85 1.92
C PRO A 47 7.49 -4.33 1.53
N ALA A 48 7.98 -4.68 0.34
CA ALA A 48 7.99 -6.05 -0.17
C ALA A 48 8.88 -6.95 0.70
N SER A 49 10.01 -6.42 1.16
CA SER A 49 10.90 -7.03 2.15
C SER A 49 10.55 -6.61 3.59
N GLY A 50 11.31 -7.08 4.59
CA GLY A 50 11.05 -6.80 6.00
C GLY A 50 10.07 -7.77 6.70
N ALA A 51 10.05 -7.72 8.03
CA ALA A 51 9.26 -8.61 8.89
C ALA A 51 8.11 -7.85 9.59
N GLY A 52 7.04 -8.58 9.89
CA GLY A 52 5.85 -8.01 10.54
C GLY A 52 5.11 -6.97 9.68
N GLY A 53 4.36 -6.09 10.34
CA GLY A 53 3.63 -4.96 9.74
C GLY A 53 4.46 -3.68 9.61
N VAL A 54 5.79 -3.77 9.70
CA VAL A 54 6.67 -2.59 9.62
C VAL A 54 6.51 -1.89 8.28
N GLY A 55 6.33 -0.57 8.31
CA GLY A 55 6.11 0.25 7.12
C GLY A 55 4.72 0.10 6.50
N PHE A 56 3.79 -0.65 7.12
CA PHE A 56 2.41 -0.74 6.66
C PHE A 56 1.71 0.61 6.79
N ARG A 57 1.00 1.01 5.75
CA ARG A 57 0.15 2.20 5.72
C ARG A 57 -1.15 1.91 4.99
N THR A 58 -2.24 2.50 5.46
CA THR A 58 -3.52 2.57 4.71
C THR A 58 -3.56 3.92 4.00
N VAL A 59 -3.94 3.92 2.73
CA VAL A 59 -4.07 5.16 1.96
C VAL A 59 -5.43 5.79 2.23
N THR A 60 -5.47 7.11 2.38
CA THR A 60 -6.71 7.89 2.38
C THR A 60 -6.67 9.01 1.34
N ARG A 61 -7.85 9.40 0.85
CA ARG A 61 -8.08 10.61 0.05
C ARG A 61 -8.33 11.85 0.91
N ASP A 62 -8.56 11.67 2.21
CA ASP A 62 -8.73 12.78 3.15
C ASP A 62 -7.44 13.59 3.25
N PRO A 63 -7.52 14.94 3.29
CA PRO A 63 -6.35 15.78 3.45
C PRO A 63 -5.71 15.59 4.83
N PHE A 64 -4.39 15.79 4.90
CA PHE A 64 -3.70 15.83 6.18
C PHE A 64 -4.25 16.96 7.04
N SER A 65 -4.48 16.68 8.32
CA SER A 65 -5.18 17.60 9.21
C SER A 65 -4.83 17.32 10.68
N LEU A 66 -5.20 18.23 11.58
CA LEU A 66 -5.03 18.05 13.03
C LEU A 66 -5.72 16.78 13.55
N ALA A 67 -6.74 16.25 12.88
CA ALA A 67 -7.36 14.98 13.25
C ALA A 67 -6.37 13.80 13.17
N HIS A 68 -5.37 13.88 12.28
CA HIS A 68 -4.30 12.88 12.17
C HIS A 68 -3.27 13.00 13.30
N LEU A 69 -3.25 14.12 14.03
CA LEU A 69 -2.26 14.43 15.07
C LEU A 69 -2.83 14.40 16.49
N ASN A 70 -4.08 14.81 16.66
CA ASN A 70 -4.73 14.92 17.97
C ASN A 70 -5.31 13.58 18.48
N GLY A 71 -5.26 12.53 17.66
CA GLY A 71 -5.74 11.18 18.00
C GLY A 71 -4.63 10.18 18.31
N PHE A 72 -5.00 8.92 18.50
CA PHE A 72 -4.03 7.83 18.56
C PHE A 72 -3.27 7.72 17.22
N PRO A 73 -1.98 7.32 17.25
CA PRO A 73 -1.21 7.11 16.04
C PRO A 73 -1.93 6.17 15.07
N SER A 74 -2.28 6.69 13.89
CA SER A 74 -2.98 5.96 12.85
C SER A 74 -2.01 5.51 11.75
N PRO A 75 -2.18 4.31 11.16
CA PRO A 75 -1.45 3.92 9.95
C PRO A 75 -2.00 4.59 8.68
N SER A 76 -3.04 5.41 8.78
CA SER A 76 -3.63 6.14 7.65
C SER A 76 -2.71 7.27 7.19
N VAL A 77 -2.46 7.35 5.88
CA VAL A 77 -1.65 8.40 5.27
C VAL A 77 -2.36 8.96 4.02
N PRO A 78 -2.44 10.29 3.87
CA PRO A 78 -2.97 10.91 2.66
C PRO A 78 -2.14 10.58 1.42
N LEU A 79 -2.80 10.15 0.34
CA LEU A 79 -2.12 9.80 -0.91
C LEU A 79 -1.19 10.91 -1.45
N PRO A 80 -1.60 12.20 -1.48
CA PRO A 80 -0.75 13.26 -2.02
C PRO A 80 0.60 13.37 -1.31
N LEU A 81 0.62 13.19 0.02
CA LEU A 81 1.87 13.24 0.79
C LEU A 81 2.81 12.08 0.46
N VAL A 82 2.27 10.89 0.21
CA VAL A 82 3.09 9.73 -0.21
C VAL A 82 3.65 9.95 -1.61
N VAL A 83 2.84 10.47 -2.53
CA VAL A 83 3.26 10.79 -3.90
C VAL A 83 4.37 11.83 -3.91
N GLU A 84 4.23 12.89 -3.11
CA GLU A 84 5.27 13.91 -2.96
C GLU A 84 6.57 13.32 -2.40
N ALA A 85 6.47 12.49 -1.35
CA ALA A 85 7.64 11.83 -0.77
C ALA A 85 8.33 10.89 -1.78
N LEU A 86 7.58 10.14 -2.59
CA LEU A 86 8.12 9.28 -3.64
C LEU A 86 8.79 10.07 -4.76
N ARG A 87 8.24 11.24 -5.13
CA ARG A 87 8.84 12.12 -6.15
C ARG A 87 10.12 12.78 -5.68
N ALA A 88 10.24 13.03 -4.38
CA ALA A 88 11.42 13.62 -3.76
C ALA A 88 12.50 12.58 -3.42
N ALA A 89 12.20 11.29 -3.47
CA ALA A 89 13.13 10.23 -3.10
C ALA A 89 14.23 10.06 -4.16
N GLU A 90 15.48 9.92 -3.72
CA GLU A 90 16.63 9.66 -4.59
C GLU A 90 16.68 8.19 -5.05
N GLU A 91 16.15 7.28 -4.24
CA GLU A 91 16.10 5.85 -4.52
C GLU A 91 14.66 5.35 -4.70
N PRO A 92 14.42 4.39 -5.62
CA PRO A 92 13.10 3.82 -5.81
C PRO A 92 12.70 2.98 -4.59
N VAL A 93 11.39 2.92 -4.33
CA VAL A 93 10.84 2.03 -3.33
C VAL A 93 10.66 0.61 -3.88
N ASP A 94 10.40 -0.34 -2.98
CA ASP A 94 9.94 -1.67 -3.36
C ASP A 94 8.76 -2.06 -2.48
N TRP A 95 7.57 -1.69 -2.90
CA TRP A 95 6.34 -1.83 -2.14
C TRP A 95 5.38 -2.82 -2.77
N LEU A 96 4.54 -3.41 -1.93
CA LEU A 96 3.32 -4.09 -2.35
C LEU A 96 2.14 -3.22 -2.00
N VAL A 97 1.35 -2.86 -3.01
CA VAL A 97 0.08 -2.15 -2.88
C VAL A 97 -1.05 -3.15 -3.10
N MET A 98 -2.05 -3.17 -2.23
CA MET A 98 -3.11 -4.20 -2.21
C MET A 98 -4.37 -3.70 -1.49
N PRO A 99 -5.52 -4.40 -1.59
CA PRO A 99 -6.67 -4.13 -0.76
C PRO A 99 -6.32 -4.28 0.72
N ARG A 100 -6.81 -3.36 1.54
CA ARG A 100 -6.84 -3.56 2.97
C ARG A 100 -7.88 -4.63 3.29
N LEU A 101 -7.37 -5.80 3.69
CA LEU A 101 -8.20 -6.86 4.23
C LEU A 101 -8.68 -6.44 5.62
N GLU A 102 -9.99 -6.43 5.81
CA GLU A 102 -10.56 -6.38 7.15
C GLU A 102 -10.23 -7.70 7.85
N GLN A 103 -9.98 -7.66 9.16
CA GLN A 103 -9.89 -8.92 9.90
C GLN A 103 -11.26 -9.60 9.82
N PRO A 104 -11.32 -10.93 9.67
CA PRO A 104 -12.56 -11.67 9.86
C PRO A 104 -13.10 -11.49 11.29
#